data_AF-A0A2X0QG96-F1
#
_entry.id   AF-A0A2X0QG96-F1
#
_cell.length_a   1.000
_cell.length_b   1.000
_cell.length_c   1.000
_cell.angle_alpha   90.00
_cell.angle_beta   90.00
_cell.angle_gamma   90.00
#
_symmetry.space_group_name_H-M   'P 1'
#
loop_
_entity.id
_entity.type
_entity.pdbx_description
1 polymer ?
#
loop_
_entity_poly.entity_id
_entity_poly.type
_entity_poly.pdbx_seq_one_letter_code
_entity_poly.pdbx_strand_id
1 'polypeptide(L)'
;MNQTLGMDKIEVIIVDDLSTDDSKIIINNFVERYPEIIFVEMQKNTGSPATPRNIGTEISTGRYIAYMDADDWLAPKAMELLVTVLEETGDDYVVGKTIEVSNKKQSVIANFESYCDRRSLNPSDVPKVFQHLGPRSKLVRASVIKENHIEFPNMKYAEDKQFFLDVVLNSKKMSTITDVTYYLNRMDDNDASLIKQTSIFEKTATNIEVLKYVLKKNISTELQKPLLVRLVEEDSIIRFFMNQRFLQSEKREEFFKMYKQVLVLLHDLSYDISDYFESEESKIAHRLLKDESYEKLVSFIDWTLQINKNSYIKDNNVYEIIDAEIGIAKEIKVPLRAYYEESYIENDNLYMLISVYGEKAQQINSIELQNEEKGNSNISIVISNNKIKINVSEIEKKVDQSEYTLRIIYDGFKRIAINALKPKVVNEINVTKSQNISFDFRTKESIFELKRMAFLKAYHTKNVQLVKIIKPCFIYKEMIFEKNDRLSMLHAGDLIAIADICFTNRGIPRLKTQDGNFLTAIKTHSKPVMDNELPHKITVKKECFLYENVNFVKEERRDFQKIGSQLEVIALIKDKNGRTRYKTKNGLFITAHFDFVE
;
A
#
# COMPACT_ATOMS: atom_id res chain seq x y z
N MET A 1 11.50 19.39 -31.26
CA MET A 1 12.83 19.61 -31.87
C MET A 1 13.88 18.59 -31.46
N ASN A 2 14.02 18.23 -30.18
CA ASN A 2 15.03 17.23 -29.72
C ASN A 2 14.63 15.75 -29.93
N GLN A 3 13.82 15.45 -30.95
CA GLN A 3 13.39 14.06 -31.22
C GLN A 3 14.50 13.30 -31.93
N THR A 4 14.80 12.08 -31.47
CA THR A 4 15.87 11.23 -32.03
C THR A 4 15.55 10.64 -33.40
N LEU A 5 14.28 10.64 -33.82
CA LEU A 5 13.86 10.24 -35.17
C LEU A 5 14.46 11.13 -36.28
N GLY A 6 14.85 12.36 -35.94
CA GLY A 6 15.24 13.41 -36.88
C GLY A 6 14.05 14.30 -37.27
N MET A 7 14.28 15.61 -37.34
CA MET A 7 13.24 16.58 -37.69
C MET A 7 12.90 16.56 -39.19
N ASP A 8 13.81 16.08 -40.04
CA ASP A 8 13.58 15.84 -41.46
C ASP A 8 12.44 14.84 -41.75
N LYS A 9 12.00 14.10 -40.72
CA LYS A 9 10.91 13.12 -40.78
C LYS A 9 9.65 13.55 -40.01
N ILE A 10 9.64 14.75 -39.44
CA ILE A 10 8.56 15.25 -38.59
C ILE A 10 8.16 16.64 -39.07
N GLU A 11 6.91 16.79 -39.50
CA GLU A 11 6.27 18.11 -39.59
C GLU A 11 5.63 18.47 -38.25
N VAL A 12 5.67 19.74 -37.86
CA VAL A 12 5.04 20.24 -36.63
C VAL A 12 4.01 21.29 -37.01
N ILE A 13 2.74 20.98 -36.83
CA ILE A 13 1.64 21.89 -37.19
C ILE A 13 1.08 22.52 -35.93
N ILE A 14 1.23 23.84 -35.83
CA ILE A 14 0.73 24.65 -34.72
C ILE A 14 -0.43 25.49 -35.25
N VAL A 15 -1.65 25.18 -34.81
CA VAL A 15 -2.84 25.97 -35.10
C VAL A 15 -3.23 26.74 -33.85
N ASP A 16 -3.00 28.05 -33.85
CA ASP A 16 -3.32 28.94 -32.73
C ASP A 16 -4.78 29.42 -32.81
N ASP A 17 -5.54 29.20 -31.74
CA ASP A 17 -6.96 29.58 -31.62
C ASP A 17 -7.12 31.07 -31.26
N LEU A 18 -6.34 31.93 -31.91
CA LEU A 18 -6.28 33.38 -31.69
C LEU A 18 -5.88 33.74 -30.25
N SER A 19 -4.66 33.35 -29.84
CA SER A 19 -4.11 33.71 -28.54
C SER A 19 -3.84 35.22 -28.42
N THR A 20 -4.00 35.77 -27.21
CA THR A 20 -3.81 37.21 -26.93
C THR A 20 -2.55 37.53 -26.13
N ASP A 21 -1.77 36.51 -25.77
CA ASP A 21 -0.49 36.63 -25.07
C ASP A 21 0.69 36.56 -26.05
N ASP A 22 1.90 36.36 -25.52
CA ASP A 22 3.12 36.33 -26.32
C ASP A 22 3.30 35.01 -27.12
N SER A 23 2.31 34.09 -27.12
CA SER A 23 2.40 32.81 -27.83
C SER A 23 2.78 32.97 -29.29
N LYS A 24 2.14 33.90 -30.01
CA LYS A 24 2.44 34.20 -31.42
C LYS A 24 3.89 34.64 -31.63
N ILE A 25 4.41 35.47 -30.73
CA ILE A 25 5.80 35.96 -30.81
C ILE A 25 6.77 34.79 -30.63
N ILE A 26 6.50 33.93 -29.65
CA ILE A 26 7.31 32.73 -29.38
C ILE A 26 7.28 31.77 -30.58
N ILE A 27 6.09 31.47 -31.11
CA ILE A 27 5.94 30.54 -32.24
C ILE A 27 6.69 31.05 -33.48
N ASN A 28 6.55 32.34 -33.83
CA ASN A 28 7.25 32.91 -34.98
C ASN A 28 8.78 32.80 -34.84
N ASN A 29 9.33 33.02 -33.64
CA ASN A 29 10.77 32.83 -33.39
C ASN A 29 11.23 31.39 -33.63
N PHE A 30 10.35 30.40 -33.44
CA PHE A 30 10.63 28.99 -33.73
C PHE A 30 10.47 28.67 -35.21
N VAL A 31 9.43 29.19 -35.88
CA VAL A 31 9.21 29.04 -37.33
C VAL A 31 10.43 29.56 -38.12
N GLU A 32 11.01 30.70 -37.72
CA GLU A 32 12.21 31.24 -38.35
C GLU A 32 13.44 30.32 -38.24
N ARG A 33 13.50 29.49 -37.19
CA ARG A 33 14.64 28.60 -36.92
C ARG A 33 14.43 27.19 -37.45
N TYR A 34 13.17 26.78 -37.61
CA TYR A 34 12.78 25.40 -37.87
C TYR A 34 11.72 25.38 -38.98
N PRO A 35 12.14 25.19 -40.25
CA PRO A 35 11.24 25.22 -41.40
C PRO A 35 10.20 24.08 -41.40
N GLU A 36 10.38 23.06 -40.56
CA GLU A 36 9.42 21.97 -40.37
C GLU A 36 8.17 22.38 -39.59
N ILE A 37 8.16 23.59 -39.00
CA ILE A 37 7.02 24.13 -38.27
C ILE A 37 6.09 24.88 -39.23
N ILE A 38 4.84 24.42 -39.32
CA ILE A 38 3.75 25.07 -40.02
C ILE A 38 2.90 25.79 -38.98
N PHE A 39 2.87 27.12 -39.04
CA PHE A 39 2.06 27.94 -38.14
C PHE A 39 0.81 28.47 -38.84
N VAL A 40 -0.35 28.27 -38.22
CA VAL A 40 -1.65 28.77 -38.66
C VAL A 40 -2.29 29.56 -37.53
N GLU A 41 -2.54 30.85 -37.75
CA GLU A 41 -3.28 31.70 -36.82
C GLU A 41 -4.74 31.78 -37.25
N MET A 42 -5.66 31.40 -36.36
CA MET A 42 -7.09 31.46 -36.64
C MET A 42 -7.63 32.90 -36.57
N GLN A 43 -8.68 33.17 -37.33
CA GLN A 43 -9.31 34.51 -37.38
C GLN A 43 -10.29 34.76 -36.23
N LYS A 44 -10.65 33.72 -35.48
CA LYS A 44 -11.60 33.78 -34.37
C LYS A 44 -11.28 32.69 -33.37
N ASN A 45 -11.23 33.06 -32.08
CA ASN A 45 -11.13 32.12 -30.98
C ASN A 45 -12.41 31.27 -30.89
N THR A 46 -12.25 29.95 -30.97
CA THR A 46 -13.34 28.97 -30.88
C THR A 46 -13.58 28.49 -29.46
N GLY A 47 -12.60 28.65 -28.57
CA GLY A 47 -12.68 28.30 -27.15
C GLY A 47 -12.62 26.80 -26.89
N SER A 48 -12.18 26.02 -27.87
CA SER A 48 -12.05 24.56 -27.81
C SER A 48 -10.89 24.10 -28.70
N PRO A 49 -10.13 23.06 -28.30
CA PRO A 49 -9.07 22.51 -29.13
C PRO A 49 -9.59 21.77 -30.38
N ALA A 50 -10.90 21.52 -30.51
CA ALA A 50 -11.47 20.76 -31.62
C ALA A 50 -11.17 21.38 -32.99
N THR A 51 -11.50 22.65 -33.19
CA THR A 51 -11.31 23.32 -34.50
C THR A 51 -9.83 23.42 -34.89
N PRO A 52 -8.92 23.87 -34.00
CA PRO A 52 -7.49 23.86 -34.29
C PRO A 52 -6.95 22.46 -34.69
N ARG A 53 -7.35 21.40 -33.96
CA ARG A 53 -6.93 20.03 -34.26
C ARG A 53 -7.46 19.53 -35.61
N ASN A 54 -8.70 19.87 -35.97
CA ASN A 54 -9.28 19.51 -37.28
C ASN A 54 -8.53 20.20 -38.43
N ILE A 55 -8.27 21.51 -38.33
CA ILE A 55 -7.49 22.27 -39.32
C ILE A 55 -6.10 21.65 -39.47
N GLY A 56 -5.42 21.37 -38.36
CA GLY A 56 -4.09 20.74 -38.38
C GLY A 56 -4.12 19.34 -39.01
N THR A 57 -5.18 18.58 -38.77
CA THR A 57 -5.39 17.26 -39.39
C THR A 57 -5.57 17.37 -40.89
N GLU A 58 -6.37 18.33 -41.36
CA GLU A 58 -6.65 18.54 -42.78
C GLU A 58 -5.35 18.84 -43.56
N ILE A 59 -4.54 19.79 -43.07
CA ILE A 59 -3.32 20.23 -43.75
C ILE A 59 -2.11 19.31 -43.56
N SER A 60 -2.18 18.35 -42.63
CA SER A 60 -1.09 17.38 -42.41
C SER A 60 -0.77 16.54 -43.64
N THR A 61 0.49 16.20 -43.82
CA THR A 61 0.98 15.35 -44.92
C THR A 61 1.66 14.06 -44.44
N GLY A 62 1.91 13.94 -43.14
CA GLY A 62 2.55 12.79 -42.51
C GLY A 62 1.76 11.49 -42.66
N ARG A 63 2.51 10.37 -42.70
CA ARG A 63 1.93 9.00 -42.69
C ARG A 63 1.21 8.67 -41.37
N TYR A 64 1.62 9.35 -40.31
CA TYR A 64 1.11 9.19 -38.96
C TYR A 64 0.82 10.56 -38.34
N ILE A 65 -0.19 10.62 -37.47
CA ILE A 65 -0.62 11.82 -36.76
C ILE A 65 -0.54 11.56 -35.26
N ALA A 66 0.09 12.48 -34.55
CA ALA A 66 0.07 12.58 -33.09
C ALA A 66 -0.48 13.96 -32.70
N TYR A 67 -1.30 14.00 -31.65
CA TYR A 67 -1.83 15.24 -31.09
C TYR A 67 -1.13 15.52 -29.77
N MET A 68 -0.77 16.79 -29.54
CA MET A 68 -0.11 17.23 -28.32
C MET A 68 -0.72 18.55 -27.87
N ASP A 69 -0.99 18.67 -26.58
CA ASP A 69 -1.46 19.92 -26.00
C ASP A 69 -0.27 20.88 -25.79
N ALA A 70 -0.52 22.19 -25.87
CA ALA A 70 0.54 23.21 -25.89
C ALA A 70 1.31 23.32 -24.55
N ASP A 71 0.74 22.82 -23.46
CA ASP A 71 1.31 22.80 -22.11
C ASP A 71 2.12 21.53 -21.81
N ASP A 72 2.12 20.54 -22.71
CA ASP A 72 2.76 19.23 -22.54
C ASP A 72 4.06 19.09 -23.36
N TRP A 73 4.80 17.98 -23.15
CA TRP A 73 5.96 17.67 -23.99
C TRP A 73 6.21 16.18 -24.18
N LEU A 74 6.91 15.84 -25.26
CA LEU A 74 7.30 14.46 -25.60
C LEU A 74 8.64 14.08 -24.98
N ALA A 75 8.81 12.78 -24.70
CA ALA A 75 10.14 12.23 -24.42
C ALA A 75 11.03 12.29 -25.67
N PRO A 76 12.38 12.44 -25.53
CA PRO A 76 13.26 12.59 -26.70
C PRO A 76 13.18 11.45 -27.73
N LYS A 77 12.86 10.23 -27.29
CA LYS A 77 12.72 9.05 -28.17
C LYS A 77 11.28 8.74 -28.58
N ALA A 78 10.31 9.57 -28.19
CA ALA A 78 8.89 9.27 -28.33
C ALA A 78 8.50 8.92 -29.77
N MET A 79 8.83 9.79 -30.72
CA MET A 79 8.45 9.59 -32.12
C MET A 79 9.22 8.43 -32.75
N GLU A 80 10.50 8.27 -32.43
CA GLU A 80 11.30 7.12 -32.90
C GLU A 80 10.67 5.80 -32.46
N LEU A 81 10.33 5.65 -31.17
CA LEU A 81 9.77 4.43 -30.62
C LEU A 81 8.39 4.11 -31.23
N LEU A 82 7.49 5.10 -31.28
CA LEU A 82 6.13 4.90 -31.80
C LEU A 82 6.14 4.61 -33.31
N VAL A 83 6.93 5.34 -34.10
CA VAL A 83 7.05 5.09 -35.55
C VAL A 83 7.66 3.72 -35.81
N THR A 84 8.74 3.35 -35.12
CA THR A 84 9.36 2.03 -35.28
C THR A 84 8.34 0.92 -35.07
N VAL A 85 7.53 0.99 -34.02
CA VAL A 85 6.49 -0.03 -33.77
C VAL A 85 5.45 -0.07 -34.89
N LEU A 86 4.96 1.07 -35.38
CA LEU A 86 3.96 1.08 -36.46
C LEU A 86 4.53 0.60 -37.80
N GLU A 87 5.80 0.90 -38.09
CA GLU A 87 6.46 0.41 -39.30
C GLU A 87 6.77 -1.09 -39.22
N GLU A 88 7.15 -1.61 -38.04
CA GLU A 88 7.42 -3.03 -37.82
C GLU A 88 6.14 -3.89 -37.90
N THR A 89 5.05 -3.39 -37.33
CA THR A 89 3.80 -4.16 -37.18
C THR A 89 2.82 -3.94 -38.31
N GLY A 90 2.87 -2.78 -38.97
CA GLY A 90 1.82 -2.34 -39.88
C GLY A 90 0.52 -1.94 -39.17
N ASP A 91 0.53 -1.79 -37.84
CA ASP A 91 -0.66 -1.46 -37.04
C ASP A 91 -1.21 -0.06 -37.38
N ASP A 92 -2.46 0.18 -37.03
CA ASP A 92 -3.16 1.44 -37.26
C ASP A 92 -2.90 2.47 -36.16
N TYR A 93 -2.50 1.98 -34.98
CA TYR A 93 -2.52 2.74 -33.74
C TYR A 93 -1.52 2.18 -32.73
N VAL A 94 -0.75 3.05 -32.09
CA VAL A 94 0.14 2.67 -30.99
C VAL A 94 0.03 3.65 -29.83
N VAL A 95 0.14 3.10 -28.61
CA VAL A 95 0.13 3.87 -27.36
C VAL A 95 1.39 3.60 -26.55
N GLY A 96 2.05 4.65 -26.06
CA GLY A 96 3.16 4.55 -25.11
C GLY A 96 2.77 4.92 -23.68
N LYS A 97 3.77 5.03 -22.80
CA LYS A 97 3.56 5.42 -21.39
C LYS A 97 3.55 6.95 -21.22
N THR A 98 2.56 7.43 -20.46
CA THR A 98 2.47 8.82 -20.03
C THR A 98 2.93 9.00 -18.59
N ILE A 99 3.75 10.02 -18.34
CA ILE A 99 4.12 10.47 -17.00
C ILE A 99 3.46 11.81 -16.73
N GLU A 100 2.68 11.92 -15.65
CA GLU A 100 2.25 13.21 -15.13
C GLU A 100 3.39 13.83 -14.30
N VAL A 101 3.69 15.09 -14.59
CA VAL A 101 4.74 15.87 -13.94
C VAL A 101 4.10 17.03 -13.19
N SER A 102 4.32 17.08 -11.88
CA SER A 102 3.94 18.19 -11.01
C SER A 102 5.16 18.70 -10.24
N ASN A 103 5.02 19.84 -9.56
CA ASN A 103 6.08 20.40 -8.72
C ASN A 103 6.56 19.46 -7.61
N LYS A 104 5.72 18.53 -7.16
CA LYS A 104 6.02 17.65 -6.04
C LYS A 104 6.54 16.28 -6.46
N LYS A 105 6.06 15.75 -7.58
CA LYS A 105 6.33 14.38 -8.00
C LYS A 105 6.05 14.13 -9.47
N GLN A 106 6.60 13.02 -9.96
CA GLN A 106 6.20 12.40 -11.22
C GLN A 106 5.46 11.09 -10.96
N SER A 107 4.42 10.80 -11.74
CA SER A 107 3.69 9.53 -11.61
C SER A 107 3.16 9.01 -12.94
N VAL A 108 3.13 7.68 -13.08
CA VAL A 108 2.51 7.04 -14.24
C VAL A 108 1.00 7.18 -14.14
N ILE A 109 0.38 7.81 -15.13
CA ILE A 109 -1.07 7.90 -15.25
C ILE A 109 -1.59 6.94 -16.31
N ALA A 110 -2.88 6.59 -16.23
CA ALA A 110 -3.53 5.68 -17.17
C ALA A 110 -2.71 4.39 -17.42
N ASN A 111 -2.10 3.82 -16.38
CA ASN A 111 -1.15 2.70 -16.51
C ASN A 111 -1.74 1.48 -17.25
N PHE A 112 -3.07 1.32 -17.28
CA PHE A 112 -3.74 0.30 -18.10
C PHE A 112 -3.39 0.40 -19.61
N GLU A 113 -3.08 1.60 -20.12
CA GLU A 113 -2.72 1.82 -21.53
C GLU A 113 -1.36 1.20 -21.90
N SER A 114 -0.42 1.13 -20.94
CA SER A 114 1.01 0.95 -21.23
C SER A 114 1.76 0.12 -20.18
N TYR A 115 1.08 -0.75 -19.43
CA TYR A 115 1.72 -1.59 -18.41
C TYR A 115 2.47 -2.80 -18.99
N CYS A 116 2.17 -3.18 -20.24
CA CYS A 116 2.92 -4.22 -20.94
C CYS A 116 3.01 -3.92 -22.44
N ASP A 117 4.07 -4.44 -23.05
CA ASP A 117 4.26 -4.37 -24.50
C ASP A 117 3.29 -5.34 -25.18
N ARG A 118 2.57 -4.84 -26.18
CA ARG A 118 1.68 -5.64 -27.03
C ARG A 118 1.93 -5.26 -28.48
N ARG A 119 1.82 -6.24 -29.38
CA ARG A 119 2.02 -6.06 -30.82
C ARG A 119 0.83 -6.64 -31.58
N SER A 120 0.27 -5.89 -32.51
CA SER A 120 -0.73 -6.34 -33.48
C SER A 120 -1.95 -7.05 -32.88
N LEU A 121 -2.50 -6.51 -31.80
CA LEU A 121 -3.74 -6.99 -31.22
C LEU A 121 -4.95 -6.33 -31.88
N ASN A 122 -6.09 -7.02 -31.89
CA ASN A 122 -7.35 -6.32 -32.18
C ASN A 122 -7.66 -5.37 -31.02
N PRO A 123 -8.28 -4.21 -31.26
CA PRO A 123 -8.64 -3.31 -30.18
C PRO A 123 -9.47 -3.96 -29.06
N SER A 124 -10.38 -4.90 -29.39
CA SER A 124 -11.18 -5.63 -28.40
C SER A 124 -10.36 -6.51 -27.45
N ASP A 125 -9.17 -6.96 -27.86
CA ASP A 125 -8.26 -7.77 -27.05
C ASP A 125 -7.39 -6.92 -26.10
N VAL A 126 -7.40 -5.58 -26.26
CA VAL A 126 -6.63 -4.67 -25.40
C VAL A 126 -7.44 -4.33 -24.15
N PRO A 127 -6.93 -4.64 -22.94
CA PRO A 127 -7.64 -4.34 -21.70
C PRO A 127 -7.98 -2.86 -21.58
N LYS A 128 -9.24 -2.55 -21.29
CA LYS A 128 -9.74 -1.19 -21.11
C LYS A 128 -9.45 -0.28 -22.32
N VAL A 129 -9.46 -0.80 -23.56
CA VAL A 129 -9.20 0.01 -24.78
C VAL A 129 -10.07 1.27 -24.87
N PHE A 130 -11.34 1.22 -24.45
CA PHE A 130 -12.23 2.39 -24.43
C PHE A 130 -11.96 3.36 -23.26
N GLN A 131 -10.91 3.12 -22.47
CA GLN A 131 -10.33 4.10 -21.56
C GLN A 131 -9.17 4.88 -22.22
N HIS A 132 -8.74 4.52 -23.44
CA HIS A 132 -7.66 5.15 -24.20
C HIS A 132 -8.14 6.38 -25.01
N LEU A 133 -9.18 7.08 -24.56
CA LEU A 133 -9.93 8.04 -25.38
C LEU A 133 -9.44 9.48 -25.20
N GLY A 134 -8.16 9.74 -25.45
CA GLY A 134 -7.57 11.08 -25.37
C GLY A 134 -6.18 11.14 -26.02
N PRO A 135 -5.64 12.33 -26.36
CA PRO A 135 -4.55 12.52 -27.32
C PRO A 135 -3.17 12.02 -26.86
N ARG A 136 -2.96 11.97 -25.55
CA ARG A 136 -1.66 11.68 -24.94
C ARG A 136 -1.06 10.37 -25.44
N SER A 137 0.25 10.41 -25.74
CA SER A 137 1.08 9.22 -25.92
C SER A 137 0.69 8.33 -27.11
N LYS A 138 0.02 8.89 -28.11
CA LYS A 138 -0.57 8.13 -29.23
C LYS A 138 -0.01 8.56 -30.56
N LEU A 139 0.16 7.58 -31.44
CA LEU A 139 0.46 7.78 -32.85
C LEU A 139 -0.54 6.96 -33.66
N VAL A 140 -1.24 7.62 -34.57
CA VAL A 140 -2.32 7.04 -35.38
C VAL A 140 -1.91 7.09 -36.85
N ARG A 141 -2.17 6.02 -37.62
CA ARG A 141 -2.02 6.04 -39.08
C ARG A 141 -2.98 7.08 -39.68
N ALA A 142 -2.45 8.01 -40.47
CA ALA A 142 -3.22 9.14 -40.98
C ALA A 142 -4.43 8.71 -41.83
N SER A 143 -4.32 7.60 -42.56
CA SER A 143 -5.43 7.05 -43.36
C SER A 143 -6.63 6.63 -42.51
N VAL A 144 -6.40 6.13 -41.29
CA VAL A 144 -7.50 5.78 -40.35
C VAL A 144 -8.36 6.99 -40.05
N ILE A 145 -7.74 8.16 -39.89
CA ILE A 145 -8.44 9.41 -39.60
C ILE A 145 -9.08 9.98 -40.87
N LYS A 146 -8.27 10.16 -41.93
CA LYS A 146 -8.68 10.89 -43.13
C LYS A 146 -9.67 10.13 -44.01
N GLU A 147 -9.47 8.82 -44.22
CA GLU A 147 -10.34 8.02 -45.10
C GLU A 147 -11.68 7.69 -44.44
N ASN A 148 -11.74 7.68 -43.09
CA ASN A 148 -12.98 7.46 -42.35
C ASN A 148 -13.64 8.77 -41.90
N HIS A 149 -13.13 9.94 -42.34
CA HIS A 149 -13.64 11.27 -42.01
C HIS A 149 -13.85 11.48 -40.50
N ILE A 150 -12.85 11.09 -39.70
CA ILE A 150 -12.89 11.22 -38.24
C ILE A 150 -12.47 12.65 -37.87
N GLU A 151 -13.36 13.37 -37.20
CA GLU A 151 -13.16 14.76 -36.80
C GLU A 151 -13.43 14.96 -35.31
N PHE A 152 -12.71 15.89 -34.68
CA PHE A 152 -13.05 16.34 -33.34
C PHE A 152 -14.39 17.09 -33.42
N PRO A 153 -15.43 16.64 -32.72
CA PRO A 153 -16.72 17.32 -32.76
C PRO A 153 -16.63 18.66 -32.04
N ASN A 154 -17.43 19.64 -32.50
CA ASN A 154 -17.50 20.94 -31.84
C ASN A 154 -18.25 20.83 -30.50
N MET A 155 -17.52 20.45 -29.46
CA MET A 155 -17.98 20.39 -28.08
C MET A 155 -16.90 20.95 -27.15
N LYS A 156 -17.34 21.44 -25.99
CA LYS A 156 -16.46 22.04 -24.99
C LYS A 156 -15.65 20.98 -24.20
N TYR A 157 -16.18 19.76 -24.08
CA TYR A 157 -15.55 18.62 -23.40
C TYR A 157 -15.95 17.33 -24.07
N ALA A 158 -15.07 16.32 -23.96
CA ALA A 158 -15.25 14.98 -24.52
C ALA A 158 -15.14 14.92 -26.05
N GLU A 159 -14.63 15.98 -26.67
CA GLU A 159 -14.32 16.03 -28.11
C GLU A 159 -13.23 15.02 -28.45
N ASP A 160 -12.21 14.94 -27.60
CA ASP A 160 -11.16 13.95 -27.65
C ASP A 160 -11.73 12.53 -27.50
N LYS A 161 -12.67 12.36 -26.59
CA LYS A 161 -13.29 11.07 -26.32
C LYS A 161 -13.99 10.53 -27.56
N GLN A 162 -14.81 11.35 -28.20
CA GLN A 162 -15.52 10.94 -29.41
C GLN A 162 -14.54 10.67 -30.56
N PHE A 163 -13.56 11.54 -30.77
CA PHE A 163 -12.54 11.37 -31.81
C PHE A 163 -11.78 10.05 -31.66
N PHE A 164 -11.19 9.80 -30.48
CA PHE A 164 -10.40 8.59 -30.25
C PHE A 164 -11.25 7.32 -30.18
N LEU A 165 -12.53 7.44 -29.84
CA LEU A 165 -13.46 6.33 -29.93
C LEU A 165 -13.64 5.90 -31.39
N ASP A 166 -13.83 6.86 -32.28
CA ASP A 166 -13.92 6.57 -33.71
C ASP A 166 -12.61 6.05 -34.28
N VAL A 167 -11.45 6.54 -33.80
CA VAL A 167 -10.14 5.97 -34.16
C VAL A 167 -10.07 4.50 -33.77
N VAL A 168 -10.45 4.16 -32.53
CA VAL A 168 -10.44 2.77 -32.02
C VAL A 168 -11.40 1.89 -32.82
N LEU A 169 -12.61 2.37 -33.13
CA LEU A 169 -13.61 1.61 -33.90
C LEU A 169 -13.19 1.35 -35.36
N ASN A 170 -12.37 2.24 -35.95
CA ASN A 170 -11.88 2.10 -37.33
C ASN A 170 -10.46 1.52 -37.42
N SER A 171 -9.82 1.23 -36.29
CA SER A 171 -8.52 0.55 -36.24
C SER A 171 -8.70 -0.95 -36.29
N LYS A 172 -7.95 -1.63 -37.15
CA LYS A 172 -7.94 -3.11 -37.23
C LYS A 172 -6.98 -3.70 -36.22
N LYS A 173 -5.80 -3.10 -36.09
CA LYS A 173 -4.72 -3.58 -35.23
C LYS A 173 -4.06 -2.45 -34.46
N MET A 174 -3.67 -2.75 -33.23
CA MET A 174 -2.94 -1.81 -32.38
C MET A 174 -1.85 -2.46 -31.52
N SER A 175 -0.91 -1.60 -31.14
CA SER A 175 0.22 -1.93 -30.28
C SER A 175 0.24 -1.06 -29.02
N THR A 176 0.88 -1.57 -27.96
CA THR A 176 1.20 -0.79 -26.75
C THR A 176 2.68 -0.95 -26.42
N ILE A 177 3.33 0.10 -25.92
CA ILE A 177 4.69 0.07 -25.41
C ILE A 177 4.79 0.59 -23.98
N THR A 178 5.73 0.05 -23.23
CA THR A 178 6.01 0.43 -21.84
C THR A 178 6.98 1.61 -21.73
N ASP A 179 7.60 2.05 -22.82
CA ASP A 179 8.46 3.22 -22.86
C ASP A 179 7.71 4.52 -22.62
N VAL A 180 8.36 5.45 -21.91
CA VAL A 180 7.83 6.81 -21.70
C VAL A 180 7.94 7.58 -23.01
N THR A 181 6.81 8.07 -23.51
CA THR A 181 6.74 8.85 -24.75
C THR A 181 6.12 10.24 -24.52
N TYR A 182 5.41 10.44 -23.41
CA TYR A 182 4.65 11.67 -23.16
C TYR A 182 4.76 12.13 -21.71
N TYR A 183 4.91 13.43 -21.50
CA TYR A 183 4.87 14.09 -20.20
C TYR A 183 3.68 15.04 -20.15
N LEU A 184 2.75 14.77 -19.24
CA LEU A 184 1.59 15.60 -18.95
C LEU A 184 1.95 16.63 -17.89
N ASN A 185 1.81 17.91 -18.21
CA ASN A 185 2.18 19.01 -17.33
C ASN A 185 1.07 19.37 -16.33
N ARG A 186 1.41 19.28 -15.05
CA ARG A 186 0.59 19.65 -13.89
C ARG A 186 1.38 20.47 -12.89
N MET A 187 2.34 21.27 -13.36
CA MET A 187 3.03 22.26 -12.53
C MET A 187 2.08 23.41 -12.16
N ASP A 188 2.34 24.08 -11.03
CA ASP A 188 1.43 25.10 -10.47
C ASP A 188 1.32 26.36 -11.35
N ASP A 189 2.31 26.63 -12.20
CA ASP A 189 2.27 27.72 -13.19
C ASP A 189 1.32 27.43 -14.36
N ASN A 190 0.84 26.18 -14.51
CA ASN A 190 -0.17 25.80 -15.48
C ASN A 190 -1.61 26.00 -14.94
N ASP A 191 -1.95 27.24 -14.58
CA ASP A 191 -3.23 27.58 -13.96
C ASP A 191 -4.40 27.74 -14.96
N ALA A 192 -4.12 27.80 -16.27
CA ALA A 192 -5.07 28.10 -17.33
C ALA A 192 -5.94 26.90 -17.80
N SER A 193 -5.87 25.74 -17.13
CA SER A 193 -6.59 24.54 -17.59
C SER A 193 -8.11 24.74 -17.64
N LEU A 194 -8.70 24.58 -18.83
CA LEU A 194 -10.15 24.55 -19.06
C LEU A 194 -10.89 23.54 -18.16
N ILE A 195 -10.20 22.51 -17.64
CA ILE A 195 -10.78 21.50 -16.75
C ILE A 195 -11.29 22.11 -15.44
N LYS A 196 -10.63 23.16 -14.93
CA LYS A 196 -10.97 23.85 -13.67
C LYS A 196 -12.23 24.73 -13.80
N GLN A 197 -12.66 25.07 -15.02
CA GLN A 197 -13.72 26.07 -15.26
C GLN A 197 -15.10 25.47 -15.56
N THR A 198 -15.25 24.14 -15.59
CA THR A 198 -16.53 23.51 -15.96
C THR A 198 -17.08 22.57 -14.91
N SER A 199 -18.40 22.72 -14.71
CA SER A 199 -19.18 21.96 -13.75
C SER A 199 -19.26 20.48 -14.13
N ILE A 200 -19.51 19.63 -13.13
CA ILE A 200 -19.75 18.21 -13.38
C ILE A 200 -20.97 17.97 -14.28
N PHE A 201 -21.98 18.82 -14.19
CA PHE A 201 -23.21 18.68 -14.99
C PHE A 201 -22.94 18.97 -16.47
N GLU A 202 -22.17 20.01 -16.80
CA GLU A 202 -21.75 20.25 -18.19
C GLU A 202 -20.93 19.08 -18.75
N LYS A 203 -19.97 18.54 -17.98
CA LYS A 203 -19.18 17.36 -18.38
C LYS A 203 -20.05 16.13 -18.57
N THR A 204 -21.09 15.96 -17.74
CA THR A 204 -22.00 14.81 -17.84
C THR A 204 -22.94 14.98 -19.04
N ALA A 205 -23.36 16.21 -19.35
CA ALA A 205 -24.18 16.49 -20.53
C ALA A 205 -23.45 16.12 -21.82
N THR A 206 -22.16 16.49 -21.95
CA THR A 206 -21.37 16.07 -23.12
C THR A 206 -21.14 14.56 -23.15
N ASN A 207 -20.95 13.90 -22.00
CA ASN A 207 -20.88 12.42 -21.95
C ASN A 207 -22.18 11.75 -22.43
N ILE A 208 -23.34 12.32 -22.11
CA ILE A 208 -24.65 11.84 -22.60
C ILE A 208 -24.75 12.03 -24.12
N GLU A 209 -24.24 13.14 -24.67
CA GLU A 209 -24.18 13.32 -26.13
C GLU A 209 -23.27 12.29 -26.80
N VAL A 210 -22.12 11.95 -26.20
CA VAL A 210 -21.26 10.86 -26.69
C VAL A 210 -21.98 9.52 -26.63
N LEU A 211 -22.74 9.23 -25.56
CA LEU A 211 -23.55 8.01 -25.47
C LEU A 211 -24.62 7.96 -26.58
N LYS A 212 -25.33 9.07 -26.82
CA LYS A 212 -26.29 9.19 -27.94
C LYS A 212 -25.62 8.95 -29.28
N TYR A 213 -24.43 9.51 -29.48
CA TYR A 213 -23.65 9.31 -30.69
C TYR A 213 -23.35 7.83 -30.92
N VAL A 214 -22.81 7.14 -29.90
CA VAL A 214 -22.47 5.71 -29.96
C VAL A 214 -23.68 4.83 -30.25
N LEU A 215 -24.82 5.09 -29.60
CA LEU A 215 -26.04 4.30 -29.80
C LEU A 215 -26.63 4.45 -31.20
N LYS A 216 -26.33 5.54 -31.91
CA LYS A 216 -26.73 5.74 -33.31
C LYS A 216 -25.81 5.06 -34.32
N LYS A 217 -24.60 4.63 -33.90
CA LYS A 217 -23.65 3.96 -34.79
C LYS A 217 -23.95 2.48 -34.91
N ASN A 218 -23.74 1.95 -36.11
CA ASN A 218 -23.74 0.51 -36.34
C ASN A 218 -22.39 -0.08 -35.91
N ILE A 219 -22.29 -0.55 -34.66
CA ILE A 219 -21.08 -1.11 -34.06
C ILE A 219 -21.33 -2.59 -33.79
N SER A 220 -20.32 -3.44 -34.05
CA SER A 220 -20.41 -4.86 -33.68
C SER A 220 -20.63 -5.03 -32.18
N THR A 221 -21.40 -6.04 -31.78
CA THR A 221 -21.70 -6.29 -30.36
C THR A 221 -20.43 -6.48 -29.51
N GLU A 222 -19.37 -7.02 -30.11
CA GLU A 222 -18.06 -7.21 -29.47
C GLU A 222 -17.42 -5.89 -29.01
N LEU A 223 -17.51 -4.83 -29.82
CA LEU A 223 -16.97 -3.51 -29.48
C LEU A 223 -17.99 -2.62 -28.77
N GLN A 224 -19.28 -2.75 -29.12
CA GLN A 224 -20.33 -1.91 -28.57
C GLN A 224 -20.52 -2.13 -27.06
N LYS A 225 -20.53 -3.38 -26.60
CA LYS A 225 -20.71 -3.70 -25.17
C LYS A 225 -19.64 -3.08 -24.26
N PRO A 226 -18.33 -3.36 -24.44
CA PRO A 226 -17.29 -2.76 -23.60
C PRO A 226 -17.25 -1.22 -23.72
N LEU A 227 -17.60 -0.66 -24.88
CA LEU A 227 -17.72 0.78 -25.04
C LEU A 227 -18.90 1.36 -24.25
N LEU A 228 -20.06 0.72 -24.27
CA LEU A 228 -21.22 1.14 -23.47
C LEU A 228 -20.95 0.98 -21.98
N VAL A 229 -20.32 -0.11 -21.54
CA VAL A 229 -19.88 -0.29 -20.15
C VAL A 229 -18.99 0.87 -19.73
N ARG A 230 -18.02 1.26 -20.56
CA ARG A 230 -17.18 2.42 -20.30
C ARG A 230 -17.96 3.74 -20.15
N LEU A 231 -18.96 3.99 -20.98
CA LEU A 231 -19.73 5.25 -20.93
C LEU A 231 -20.77 5.26 -19.79
N VAL A 232 -21.34 4.11 -19.47
CA VAL A 232 -22.38 3.99 -18.45
C VAL A 232 -21.77 3.75 -17.07
N GLU A 233 -20.99 2.69 -16.89
CA GLU A 233 -20.40 2.33 -15.60
C GLU A 233 -19.39 3.39 -15.15
N GLU A 234 -18.35 3.65 -15.95
CA GLU A 234 -17.25 4.51 -15.53
C GLU A 234 -17.65 6.00 -15.53
N ASP A 235 -18.26 6.51 -16.61
CA ASP A 235 -18.60 7.94 -16.69
C ASP A 235 -19.91 8.30 -15.97
N SER A 236 -20.96 7.49 -16.09
CA SER A 236 -22.31 7.86 -15.61
C SER A 236 -22.63 7.33 -14.21
N ILE A 237 -21.89 6.34 -13.69
CA ILE A 237 -22.05 5.82 -12.32
C ILE A 237 -20.84 6.18 -11.47
N ILE A 238 -19.65 5.63 -11.76
CA ILE A 238 -18.48 5.73 -10.89
C ILE A 238 -18.04 7.20 -10.76
N ARG A 239 -17.76 7.88 -11.87
CA ARG A 239 -17.28 9.28 -11.86
C ARG A 239 -18.35 10.31 -11.48
N PHE A 240 -19.62 9.99 -11.72
CA PHE A 240 -20.73 10.91 -11.46
C PHE A 240 -21.26 10.78 -10.03
N PHE A 241 -21.56 9.55 -9.57
CA PHE A 241 -22.18 9.28 -8.26
C PHE A 241 -21.22 8.80 -7.18
N MET A 242 -20.24 7.94 -7.47
CA MET A 242 -19.40 7.30 -6.44
C MET A 242 -18.27 8.20 -5.91
N ASN A 243 -18.64 9.37 -5.37
CA ASN A 243 -17.70 10.36 -4.86
C ASN A 243 -18.33 11.27 -3.80
N GLN A 244 -17.48 11.88 -2.98
CA GLN A 244 -17.91 12.80 -1.91
C GLN A 244 -18.66 14.02 -2.44
N ARG A 245 -18.36 14.50 -3.66
CA ARG A 245 -19.06 15.64 -4.27
C ARG A 245 -20.55 15.35 -4.48
N PHE A 246 -20.93 14.13 -4.89
CA PHE A 246 -22.35 13.76 -4.96
C PHE A 246 -22.98 13.73 -3.56
N LEU A 247 -22.32 13.09 -2.58
CA LEU A 247 -22.81 13.01 -1.21
C LEU A 247 -22.93 14.36 -0.51
N GLN A 248 -22.17 15.37 -0.93
CA GLN A 248 -22.22 16.71 -0.32
C GLN A 248 -23.04 17.70 -1.14
N SER A 249 -23.53 17.30 -2.32
CA SER A 249 -24.25 18.22 -3.21
C SER A 249 -25.63 18.57 -2.67
N GLU A 250 -26.00 19.84 -2.71
CA GLU A 250 -27.38 20.29 -2.52
C GLU A 250 -28.24 20.03 -3.77
N LYS A 251 -27.62 19.74 -4.92
CA LYS A 251 -28.29 19.54 -6.22
C LYS A 251 -28.44 18.07 -6.60
N ARG A 252 -28.66 17.15 -5.64
CA ARG A 252 -28.74 15.70 -5.92
C ARG A 252 -29.85 15.34 -6.92
N GLU A 253 -30.96 16.08 -6.92
CA GLU A 253 -32.04 15.88 -7.88
C GLU A 253 -31.57 16.01 -9.34
N GLU A 254 -30.63 16.93 -9.62
CA GLU A 254 -30.10 17.10 -10.98
C GLU A 254 -29.23 15.89 -11.38
N PHE A 255 -28.49 15.28 -10.44
CA PHE A 255 -27.77 14.03 -10.71
C PHE A 255 -28.75 12.92 -11.13
N PHE A 256 -29.84 12.75 -10.39
CA PHE A 256 -30.84 11.73 -10.69
C PHE A 256 -31.51 11.99 -12.05
N LYS A 257 -31.87 13.24 -12.34
CA LYS A 257 -32.46 13.65 -13.62
C LYS A 257 -31.55 13.35 -14.80
N MET A 258 -30.25 13.64 -14.69
CA MET A 258 -29.29 13.34 -15.75
C MET A 258 -29.13 11.84 -15.95
N TYR A 259 -29.11 11.05 -14.88
CA TYR A 259 -29.06 9.59 -15.01
C TYR A 259 -30.35 8.98 -15.58
N LYS A 260 -31.52 9.57 -15.32
CA LYS A 260 -32.77 9.19 -16.00
C LYS A 260 -32.65 9.34 -17.52
N GLN A 261 -31.94 10.37 -18.02
CA GLN A 261 -31.67 10.50 -19.46
C GLN A 261 -30.82 9.34 -19.98
N VAL A 262 -29.82 8.90 -19.20
CA VAL A 262 -29.02 7.71 -19.53
C VAL A 262 -29.91 6.47 -19.61
N LEU A 263 -30.81 6.25 -18.63
CA LEU A 263 -31.75 5.11 -18.64
C LEU A 263 -32.67 5.13 -19.87
N VAL A 264 -33.18 6.30 -20.25
CA VAL A 264 -34.01 6.46 -21.46
C VAL A 264 -33.24 6.05 -22.71
N LEU A 265 -31.96 6.42 -22.83
CA LEU A 265 -31.13 6.05 -23.98
C LEU A 265 -30.83 4.54 -24.03
N LEU A 266 -30.77 3.88 -22.86
CA LEU A 266 -30.50 2.46 -22.77
C LEU A 266 -31.76 1.59 -22.93
N HIS A 267 -32.96 2.18 -22.92
CA HIS A 267 -34.24 1.47 -22.99
C HIS A 267 -34.36 0.55 -24.21
N ASP A 268 -33.80 0.97 -25.35
CA ASP A 268 -33.93 0.24 -26.61
C ASP A 268 -32.86 -0.85 -26.79
N LEU A 269 -31.98 -1.05 -25.81
CA LEU A 269 -31.03 -2.16 -25.84
C LEU A 269 -31.78 -3.49 -25.66
N SER A 270 -31.39 -4.50 -26.44
CA SER A 270 -31.95 -5.86 -26.34
C SER A 270 -31.46 -6.66 -25.13
N TYR A 271 -30.66 -6.04 -24.26
CA TYR A 271 -30.06 -6.64 -23.08
C TYR A 271 -29.90 -5.61 -21.96
N ASP A 272 -29.81 -6.05 -20.71
CA ASP A 272 -29.48 -5.15 -19.59
C ASP A 272 -27.96 -4.90 -19.57
N ILE A 273 -27.56 -3.64 -19.73
CA ILE A 273 -26.14 -3.28 -19.76
C ILE A 273 -25.44 -3.59 -18.44
N SER A 274 -26.19 -3.62 -17.31
CA SER A 274 -25.61 -3.86 -15.99
C SER A 274 -25.09 -5.29 -15.80
N ASP A 275 -25.53 -6.25 -16.63
CA ASP A 275 -24.98 -7.60 -16.66
C ASP A 275 -23.48 -7.63 -17.05
N TYR A 276 -23.01 -6.56 -17.70
CA TYR A 276 -21.63 -6.43 -18.21
C TYR A 276 -20.76 -5.49 -17.36
N PHE A 277 -21.28 -4.90 -16.29
CA PHE A 277 -20.49 -4.05 -15.40
C PHE A 277 -19.40 -4.85 -14.67
N GLU A 278 -18.21 -4.24 -14.56
CA GLU A 278 -17.05 -4.84 -13.90
C GLU A 278 -17.25 -4.93 -12.37
N SER A 279 -17.94 -3.95 -11.78
CA SER A 279 -18.10 -3.82 -10.32
C SER A 279 -19.52 -4.16 -9.85
N GLU A 280 -19.60 -4.96 -8.78
CA GLU A 280 -20.87 -5.26 -8.11
C GLU A 280 -21.51 -3.99 -7.52
N GLU A 281 -20.68 -3.04 -7.07
CA GLU A 281 -21.14 -1.75 -6.59
C GLU A 281 -21.87 -0.97 -7.68
N SER A 282 -21.38 -0.98 -8.91
CA SER A 282 -22.06 -0.28 -10.01
C SER A 282 -23.35 -0.96 -10.41
N LYS A 283 -23.43 -2.29 -10.32
CA LYS A 283 -24.68 -3.04 -10.54
C LYS A 283 -25.75 -2.65 -9.51
N ILE A 284 -25.36 -2.58 -8.24
CA ILE A 284 -26.24 -2.16 -7.15
C ILE A 284 -26.67 -0.70 -7.34
N ALA A 285 -25.73 0.21 -7.62
CA ALA A 285 -26.04 1.63 -7.83
C ALA A 285 -26.99 1.83 -9.03
N HIS A 286 -26.75 1.13 -10.15
CA HIS A 286 -27.62 1.15 -11.32
C HIS A 286 -29.04 0.69 -10.99
N ARG A 287 -29.18 -0.42 -10.25
CA ARG A 287 -30.48 -0.92 -9.82
C ARG A 287 -31.22 0.09 -8.96
N LEU A 288 -30.56 0.68 -7.97
CA LEU A 288 -31.17 1.69 -7.10
C LEU A 288 -31.57 2.96 -7.86
N LEU A 289 -30.79 3.36 -8.87
CA LEU A 289 -31.12 4.47 -9.76
C LEU A 289 -32.34 4.15 -10.64
N LYS A 290 -32.41 2.91 -11.17
CA LYS A 290 -33.52 2.40 -12.00
C LYS A 290 -34.83 2.29 -11.20
N ASP A 291 -34.74 1.86 -9.95
CA ASP A 291 -35.88 1.72 -9.02
C ASP A 291 -36.23 3.05 -8.31
N GLU A 292 -35.58 4.16 -8.67
CA GLU A 292 -35.73 5.48 -8.05
C GLU A 292 -35.56 5.47 -6.50
N SER A 293 -34.79 4.52 -5.97
CA SER A 293 -34.54 4.33 -4.54
C SER A 293 -33.40 5.23 -4.05
N TYR A 294 -33.58 6.54 -4.16
CA TYR A 294 -32.51 7.54 -3.98
C TYR A 294 -31.94 7.62 -2.57
N GLU A 295 -32.75 7.47 -1.52
CA GLU A 295 -32.22 7.47 -0.15
C GLU A 295 -31.29 6.28 0.09
N LYS A 296 -31.70 5.09 -0.34
CA LYS A 296 -30.87 3.88 -0.28
C LYS A 296 -29.59 4.04 -1.11
N LEU A 297 -29.68 4.68 -2.27
CA LEU A 297 -28.51 4.98 -3.10
C LEU A 297 -27.53 5.90 -2.37
N VAL A 298 -28.01 6.94 -1.69
CA VAL A 298 -27.16 7.86 -0.92
C VAL A 298 -26.47 7.11 0.23
N SER A 299 -27.21 6.33 1.02
CA SER A 299 -26.63 5.50 2.09
C SER A 299 -25.65 4.47 1.54
N PHE A 300 -25.94 3.89 0.38
CA PHE A 300 -25.04 2.95 -0.27
C PHE A 300 -23.75 3.61 -0.74
N ILE A 301 -23.82 4.79 -1.37
CA ILE A 301 -22.63 5.53 -1.80
C ILE A 301 -21.81 6.01 -0.60
N ASP A 302 -22.45 6.41 0.50
CA ASP A 302 -21.73 6.69 1.75
C ASP A 302 -20.96 5.45 2.20
N TRP A 303 -21.61 4.30 2.25
CA TRP A 303 -20.98 3.02 2.57
C TRP A 303 -19.83 2.66 1.61
N THR A 304 -19.99 2.84 0.29
CA THR A 304 -18.91 2.49 -0.67
C THR A 304 -17.65 3.33 -0.46
N LEU A 305 -17.80 4.58 -0.02
CA LEU A 305 -16.71 5.52 0.23
C LEU A 305 -16.07 5.36 1.63
N GLN A 306 -16.62 4.51 2.50
CA GLN A 306 -16.00 4.21 3.79
C GLN A 306 -14.65 3.51 3.59
N ILE A 307 -13.63 4.03 4.25
CA ILE A 307 -12.27 3.47 4.23
C ILE A 307 -12.24 2.08 4.89
N ASN A 308 -13.05 1.89 5.95
CA ASN A 308 -13.01 0.72 6.80
C ASN A 308 -14.35 -0.01 6.77
N LYS A 309 -14.50 -0.95 5.83
CA LYS A 309 -15.69 -1.77 5.71
C LYS A 309 -15.54 -3.07 6.51
N ASN A 310 -16.64 -3.52 7.10
CA ASN A 310 -16.69 -4.85 7.69
C ASN A 310 -16.54 -5.88 6.56
N SER A 311 -15.63 -6.83 6.74
CA SER A 311 -15.41 -7.90 5.76
C SER A 311 -15.08 -9.21 6.44
N TYR A 312 -15.34 -10.31 5.74
CA TYR A 312 -15.01 -11.66 6.17
C TYR A 312 -14.43 -12.51 5.04
N ILE A 313 -13.79 -13.60 5.41
CA ILE A 313 -13.16 -14.54 4.49
C ILE A 313 -13.89 -15.88 4.57
N LYS A 314 -14.31 -16.41 3.43
CA LYS A 314 -14.94 -17.74 3.29
C LYS A 314 -14.47 -18.39 1.99
N ASP A 315 -14.04 -19.65 2.07
CA ASP A 315 -13.56 -20.42 0.92
C ASP A 315 -12.51 -19.68 0.08
N ASN A 316 -11.53 -19.05 0.75
CA ASN A 316 -10.46 -18.22 0.16
C ASN A 316 -10.95 -16.96 -0.59
N ASN A 317 -12.23 -16.60 -0.49
CA ASN A 317 -12.80 -15.37 -1.03
C ASN A 317 -13.05 -14.36 0.10
N VAL A 318 -12.98 -13.07 -0.24
CA VAL A 318 -13.28 -11.98 0.70
C VAL A 318 -14.64 -11.39 0.35
N TYR A 319 -15.44 -11.13 1.37
CA TYR A 319 -16.76 -10.52 1.25
C TYR A 319 -16.81 -9.27 2.13
N GLU A 320 -17.18 -8.14 1.57
CA GLU A 320 -17.52 -6.90 2.29
C GLU A 320 -19.00 -6.91 2.66
N ILE A 321 -19.33 -6.63 3.92
CA ILE A 321 -20.70 -6.64 4.44
C ILE A 321 -21.29 -5.24 4.26
N ILE A 322 -22.41 -5.18 3.56
CA ILE A 322 -23.21 -3.96 3.44
C ILE A 322 -24.03 -3.82 4.73
N ASP A 323 -24.14 -2.59 5.25
CA ASP A 323 -24.90 -2.34 6.46
C ASP A 323 -26.37 -2.78 6.29
N ALA A 324 -26.88 -3.52 7.27
CA ALA A 324 -28.21 -4.12 7.21
C ALA A 324 -29.31 -3.04 7.09
N GLU A 325 -29.05 -1.86 7.63
CA GLU A 325 -29.93 -0.69 7.55
C GLU A 325 -30.14 -0.19 6.10
N ILE A 326 -29.19 -0.46 5.19
CA ILE A 326 -29.30 -0.05 3.78
C ILE A 326 -30.32 -0.93 3.03
N GLY A 327 -30.44 -2.21 3.39
CA GLY A 327 -31.52 -3.10 2.91
C GLY A 327 -31.52 -3.38 1.40
N ILE A 328 -30.35 -3.61 0.79
CA ILE A 328 -30.17 -3.77 -0.68
C ILE A 328 -29.46 -5.07 -1.10
N ALA A 329 -28.43 -5.47 -0.36
CA ALA A 329 -27.67 -6.71 -0.52
C ALA A 329 -26.94 -6.96 0.81
N LYS A 330 -26.58 -8.22 1.10
CA LYS A 330 -25.90 -8.56 2.36
C LYS A 330 -24.39 -8.40 2.26
N GLU A 331 -23.82 -8.75 1.13
CA GLU A 331 -22.39 -8.83 0.95
C GLU A 331 -21.96 -8.61 -0.51
N ILE A 332 -20.76 -8.08 -0.69
CA ILE A 332 -20.10 -7.89 -1.97
C ILE A 332 -18.82 -8.71 -1.97
N LYS A 333 -18.64 -9.55 -3.00
CA LYS A 333 -17.40 -10.30 -3.18
C LYS A 333 -16.29 -9.36 -3.66
N VAL A 334 -15.18 -9.30 -2.92
CA VAL A 334 -14.02 -8.48 -3.26
C VAL A 334 -13.06 -9.30 -4.16
N PRO A 335 -12.62 -8.77 -5.32
CA PRO A 335 -11.77 -9.52 -6.25
C PRO A 335 -10.43 -9.96 -5.64
N LEU A 336 -9.82 -9.09 -4.83
CA LEU A 336 -8.54 -9.33 -4.19
C LEU A 336 -8.40 -8.52 -2.89
N ARG A 337 -7.86 -9.16 -1.86
CA ARG A 337 -7.48 -8.52 -0.59
C ARG A 337 -6.19 -9.11 -0.08
N ALA A 338 -5.37 -8.26 0.54
CA ALA A 338 -4.09 -8.65 1.11
C ALA A 338 -3.93 -8.17 2.54
N TYR A 339 -3.35 -9.04 3.36
CA TYR A 339 -3.13 -8.81 4.79
C TYR A 339 -1.70 -9.16 5.15
N TYR A 340 -1.03 -8.25 5.83
CA TYR A 340 0.22 -8.56 6.51
C TYR A 340 -0.04 -9.65 7.56
N GLU A 341 0.76 -10.72 7.55
CA GLU A 341 0.67 -11.77 8.57
C GLU A 341 1.76 -11.58 9.63
N GLU A 342 3.01 -11.64 9.21
CA GLU A 342 4.16 -11.57 10.11
C GLU A 342 5.44 -11.21 9.35
N SER A 343 6.50 -10.93 10.11
CA SER A 343 7.85 -10.82 9.59
C SER A 343 8.72 -11.84 10.32
N TYR A 344 9.55 -12.56 9.58
CA TYR A 344 10.43 -13.60 10.12
C TYR A 344 11.80 -13.55 9.44
N ILE A 345 12.77 -14.24 10.04
CA ILE A 345 14.14 -14.32 9.50
C ILE A 345 14.40 -15.75 9.06
N GLU A 346 14.93 -15.88 7.85
CA GLU A 346 15.39 -17.15 7.29
C GLU A 346 16.71 -16.90 6.57
N ASN A 347 17.74 -17.70 6.86
CA ASN A 347 19.08 -17.58 6.28
C ASN A 347 19.62 -16.13 6.30
N ASP A 348 19.57 -15.49 7.48
CA ASP A 348 19.98 -14.09 7.71
C ASP A 348 19.24 -13.00 6.92
N ASN A 349 18.22 -13.37 6.16
CA ASN A 349 17.36 -12.43 5.43
C ASN A 349 16.05 -12.20 6.19
N LEU A 350 15.62 -10.94 6.30
CA LEU A 350 14.32 -10.57 6.86
C LEU A 350 13.27 -10.67 5.76
N TYR A 351 12.19 -11.41 6.04
CA TYR A 351 11.06 -11.58 5.14
C TYR A 351 9.78 -11.03 5.75
N MET A 352 8.97 -10.41 4.90
CA MET A 352 7.58 -10.05 5.18
C MET A 352 6.67 -11.08 4.51
N LEU A 353 5.72 -11.63 5.28
CA LEU A 353 4.72 -12.57 4.80
C LEU A 353 3.36 -11.87 4.68
N ILE A 354 2.77 -11.94 3.48
CA ILE A 354 1.46 -11.36 3.19
C ILE A 354 0.55 -12.48 2.71
N SER A 355 -0.60 -12.63 3.33
CA SER A 355 -1.66 -13.50 2.82
C SER A 355 -2.56 -12.75 1.85
N VAL A 356 -2.88 -13.40 0.75
CA VAL A 356 -3.77 -12.88 -0.29
C VAL A 356 -5.02 -13.76 -0.41
N TYR A 357 -6.17 -13.12 -0.58
CA TYR A 357 -7.46 -13.78 -0.69
C TYR A 357 -8.27 -13.15 -1.82
N GLY A 358 -9.17 -13.91 -2.42
CA GLY A 358 -9.97 -13.51 -3.58
C GLY A 358 -9.57 -14.25 -4.85
N GLU A 359 -10.48 -14.26 -5.82
CA GLU A 359 -10.35 -15.00 -7.08
C GLU A 359 -9.19 -14.50 -7.97
N LYS A 360 -8.77 -13.25 -7.77
CA LYS A 360 -7.65 -12.64 -8.51
C LYS A 360 -6.29 -12.87 -7.87
N ALA A 361 -6.19 -13.68 -6.81
CA ALA A 361 -4.92 -13.94 -6.12
C ALA A 361 -3.83 -14.53 -7.03
N GLN A 362 -4.23 -15.31 -8.04
CA GLN A 362 -3.31 -15.89 -9.03
C GLN A 362 -2.91 -14.90 -10.14
N GLN A 363 -3.53 -13.72 -10.22
CA GLN A 363 -3.28 -12.69 -11.23
C GLN A 363 -2.37 -11.57 -10.70
N ILE A 364 -1.74 -11.79 -9.54
CA ILE A 364 -0.80 -10.85 -8.94
C ILE A 364 0.52 -10.91 -9.71
N ASN A 365 1.01 -9.74 -10.14
CA ASN A 365 2.21 -9.61 -10.97
C ASN A 365 3.44 -9.21 -10.16
N SER A 366 3.27 -8.27 -9.23
CA SER A 366 4.38 -7.65 -8.51
C SER A 366 3.90 -6.88 -7.29
N ILE A 367 4.85 -6.35 -6.51
CA ILE A 367 4.57 -5.34 -5.49
C ILE A 367 5.18 -4.01 -5.94
N GLU A 368 4.35 -2.98 -5.96
CA GLU A 368 4.76 -1.60 -6.16
C GLU A 368 5.11 -0.98 -4.80
N LEU A 369 6.34 -0.49 -4.71
CA LEU A 369 6.85 0.35 -3.64
C LEU A 369 6.69 1.80 -4.06
N GLN A 370 5.81 2.54 -3.36
CA GLN A 370 5.67 3.97 -3.54
C GLN A 370 6.46 4.71 -2.46
N ASN A 371 7.32 5.63 -2.89
CA ASN A 371 8.03 6.57 -2.05
C ASN A 371 7.79 7.99 -2.58
N GLU A 372 7.57 8.96 -1.69
CA GLU A 372 7.23 10.33 -2.11
C GLU A 372 8.38 11.05 -2.81
N GLU A 373 9.64 10.74 -2.47
CA GLU A 373 10.83 11.42 -3.00
C GLU A 373 11.38 10.74 -4.25
N LYS A 374 11.42 9.40 -4.29
CA LYS A 374 12.04 8.60 -5.36
C LYS A 374 11.05 8.04 -6.38
N GLY A 375 9.75 8.24 -6.19
CA GLY A 375 8.70 7.73 -7.06
C GLY A 375 8.40 6.24 -6.84
N ASN A 376 7.78 5.60 -7.83
CA ASN A 376 7.33 4.20 -7.73
C ASN A 376 8.38 3.23 -8.27
N SER A 377 8.57 2.11 -7.61
CA SER A 377 9.42 1.01 -8.09
C SER A 377 8.79 -0.36 -7.83
N ASN A 378 9.03 -1.34 -8.70
CA ASN A 378 8.45 -2.68 -8.53
C ASN A 378 9.44 -3.65 -7.89
N ILE A 379 8.95 -4.54 -7.05
CA ILE A 379 9.70 -5.61 -6.38
C ILE A 379 9.19 -6.95 -6.90
N SER A 380 10.12 -7.82 -7.29
CA SER A 380 9.81 -9.20 -7.68
C SER A 380 9.33 -9.98 -6.47
N ILE A 381 8.35 -10.85 -6.68
CA ILE A 381 7.70 -11.61 -5.61
C ILE A 381 7.70 -13.09 -5.92
N VAL A 382 7.68 -13.91 -4.87
CA VAL A 382 7.34 -15.34 -4.97
C VAL A 382 5.99 -15.53 -4.30
N ILE A 383 5.05 -16.09 -5.06
CA ILE A 383 3.73 -16.46 -4.57
C ILE A 383 3.70 -17.96 -4.38
N SER A 384 3.37 -18.41 -3.17
CA SER A 384 3.14 -19.82 -2.87
C SER A 384 2.00 -19.96 -1.88
N ASN A 385 1.05 -20.86 -2.14
CA ASN A 385 -0.09 -21.14 -1.26
C ASN A 385 -0.85 -19.88 -0.81
N ASN A 386 -1.16 -18.96 -1.74
CA ASN A 386 -1.82 -17.67 -1.45
C ASN A 386 -1.06 -16.79 -0.45
N LYS A 387 0.26 -16.96 -0.39
CA LYS A 387 1.15 -16.09 0.38
C LYS A 387 2.21 -15.48 -0.51
N ILE A 388 2.45 -14.20 -0.31
CA ILE A 388 3.54 -13.45 -0.90
C ILE A 388 4.64 -13.33 0.15
N LYS A 389 5.84 -13.74 -0.24
CA LYS A 389 7.05 -13.56 0.55
C LYS A 389 7.89 -12.45 -0.06
N ILE A 390 8.14 -11.39 0.71
CA ILE A 390 8.99 -10.26 0.30
C ILE A 390 10.27 -10.28 1.10
N ASN A 391 11.42 -10.24 0.43
CA ASN A 391 12.70 -9.98 1.10
C ASN A 391 12.81 -8.48 1.39
N VAL A 392 12.92 -8.09 2.66
CA VAL A 392 12.98 -6.67 3.06
C VAL A 392 14.23 -5.99 2.51
N SER A 393 15.33 -6.72 2.30
CA SER A 393 16.53 -6.14 1.67
C SER A 393 16.28 -5.65 0.23
N GLU A 394 15.30 -6.21 -0.49
CA GLU A 394 14.90 -5.71 -1.83
C GLU A 394 14.18 -4.36 -1.76
N ILE A 395 13.51 -4.08 -0.63
CA ILE A 395 12.90 -2.79 -0.34
C ILE A 395 14.01 -1.78 0.01
N GLU A 396 14.92 -2.15 0.92
CA GLU A 396 16.02 -1.30 1.39
C GLU A 396 16.98 -0.89 0.26
N LYS A 397 17.13 -1.71 -0.79
CA LYS A 397 17.90 -1.33 -1.99
C LYS A 397 17.28 -0.17 -2.77
N LYS A 398 15.97 0.05 -2.65
CA LYS A 398 15.20 0.99 -3.48
C LYS A 398 14.80 2.26 -2.74
N VAL A 399 14.66 2.18 -1.41
CA VAL A 399 14.25 3.29 -0.56
C VAL A 399 15.24 3.44 0.58
N ASP A 400 15.72 4.67 0.80
CA ASP A 400 16.68 4.99 1.83
C ASP A 400 15.98 5.79 2.93
N GLN A 401 15.85 5.21 4.13
CA GLN A 401 15.38 5.83 5.38
C GLN A 401 14.06 6.64 5.35
N SER A 402 13.21 6.45 4.34
CA SER A 402 11.97 7.21 4.13
C SER A 402 10.72 6.33 4.25
N GLU A 403 9.60 6.92 4.64
CA GLU A 403 8.30 6.23 4.68
C GLU A 403 7.94 5.72 3.27
N TYR A 404 7.38 4.52 3.22
CA TYR A 404 6.94 3.92 1.97
C TYR A 404 5.61 3.20 2.13
N THR A 405 4.87 3.14 1.03
CA THR A 405 3.64 2.34 0.93
C THR A 405 3.88 1.19 -0.02
N LEU A 406 3.54 -0.02 0.43
CA LEU A 406 3.52 -1.21 -0.42
C LEU A 406 2.11 -1.40 -1.00
N ARG A 407 2.04 -1.62 -2.32
CA ARG A 407 0.82 -2.00 -3.03
C ARG A 407 1.04 -3.26 -3.84
N ILE A 408 0.04 -4.12 -3.89
CA ILE A 408 0.06 -5.28 -4.78
C ILE A 408 -0.49 -4.86 -6.14
N ILE A 409 0.23 -5.24 -7.19
CA ILE A 409 -0.22 -5.11 -8.58
C ILE A 409 -0.83 -6.43 -9.04
N TYR A 410 -2.07 -6.38 -9.53
CA TYR A 410 -2.76 -7.51 -10.15
C TYR A 410 -3.46 -7.07 -11.45
N ASP A 411 -3.82 -8.02 -12.30
CA ASP A 411 -4.32 -7.77 -13.66
C ASP A 411 -3.35 -6.86 -14.47
N GLY A 412 -2.07 -6.81 -14.08
CA GLY A 412 -1.00 -6.02 -14.67
C GLY A 412 -0.95 -4.52 -14.31
N PHE A 413 -2.07 -3.91 -13.92
CA PHE A 413 -2.13 -2.46 -13.64
C PHE A 413 -2.99 -2.06 -12.43
N LYS A 414 -3.83 -2.96 -11.89
CA LYS A 414 -4.69 -2.65 -10.75
C LYS A 414 -3.89 -2.72 -9.46
N ARG A 415 -4.14 -1.78 -8.55
CA ARG A 415 -3.43 -1.63 -7.27
C ARG A 415 -4.34 -1.96 -6.11
N ILE A 416 -3.87 -2.74 -5.14
CA ILE A 416 -4.50 -2.84 -3.82
C ILE A 416 -3.51 -2.54 -2.70
N ALA A 417 -4.01 -1.99 -1.60
CA ALA A 417 -3.22 -1.80 -0.38
C ALA A 417 -3.08 -3.12 0.41
N ILE A 418 -2.03 -3.20 1.22
CA ILE A 418 -1.83 -4.29 2.20
C ILE A 418 -2.38 -3.82 3.55
N ASN A 419 -3.26 -4.63 4.15
CA ASN A 419 -3.98 -4.31 5.39
C ASN A 419 -3.24 -4.83 6.63
N ALA A 420 -3.32 -4.06 7.73
CA ALA A 420 -2.61 -4.27 9.01
C ALA A 420 -3.10 -5.46 9.82
N LEU A 421 -4.40 -5.71 9.75
CA LEU A 421 -5.07 -6.63 10.63
C LEU A 421 -5.84 -7.64 9.79
N LYS A 422 -5.49 -8.92 9.97
CA LYS A 422 -6.33 -10.02 9.50
C LYS A 422 -7.62 -10.05 10.32
N PRO A 423 -8.77 -10.37 9.70
CA PRO A 423 -10.01 -10.65 10.42
C PRO A 423 -9.84 -11.62 11.60
N LYS A 424 -10.30 -11.23 12.81
CA LYS A 424 -10.33 -12.13 13.99
C LYS A 424 -11.37 -13.23 13.76
N VAL A 425 -10.98 -14.47 14.06
CA VAL A 425 -11.86 -15.65 13.92
C VAL A 425 -12.87 -15.68 15.06
N VAL A 426 -14.16 -15.60 14.73
CA VAL A 426 -15.26 -15.83 15.67
C VAL A 426 -16.34 -16.66 14.96
N ASN A 427 -16.67 -17.84 15.48
CA ASN A 427 -17.81 -18.67 15.02
C ASN A 427 -17.90 -18.85 13.48
N GLU A 428 -16.81 -19.30 12.84
CA GLU A 428 -16.76 -19.57 11.38
C GLU A 428 -17.02 -18.36 10.46
N ILE A 429 -17.11 -17.13 10.99
CA ILE A 429 -17.25 -15.88 10.22
C ILE A 429 -16.29 -14.83 10.77
N ASN A 430 -15.27 -14.46 9.99
CA ASN A 430 -14.24 -13.54 10.46
C ASN A 430 -14.66 -12.07 10.26
N VAL A 431 -14.95 -11.28 11.30
CA VAL A 431 -15.31 -9.86 11.12
C VAL A 431 -14.20 -8.94 11.64
N THR A 432 -13.67 -8.05 10.80
CA THR A 432 -12.83 -6.90 11.22
C THR A 432 -13.06 -5.65 10.39
N LYS A 433 -12.75 -4.50 10.99
CA LYS A 433 -12.46 -3.25 10.27
C LYS A 433 -11.08 -3.35 9.62
N SER A 434 -11.01 -3.14 8.31
CA SER A 434 -9.73 -2.96 7.60
C SER A 434 -9.00 -1.73 8.14
N GLN A 435 -7.67 -1.73 8.10
CA GLN A 435 -6.81 -0.56 8.33
C GLN A 435 -5.60 -0.68 7.39
N ASN A 436 -5.32 0.35 6.61
CA ASN A 436 -4.14 0.41 5.74
C ASN A 436 -2.86 0.51 6.59
N ILE A 437 -1.77 -0.13 6.15
CA ILE A 437 -0.45 0.01 6.78
C ILE A 437 0.39 1.04 6.02
N SER A 438 0.97 2.00 6.76
CA SER A 438 2.21 2.68 6.36
C SER A 438 3.36 2.03 7.12
N PHE A 439 4.50 1.82 6.46
CA PHE A 439 5.68 1.20 7.06
C PHE A 439 6.73 2.27 7.36
N ASP A 440 7.00 2.53 8.65
CA ASP A 440 8.14 3.32 9.12
C ASP A 440 9.24 2.36 9.61
N PHE A 441 10.32 2.22 8.83
CA PHE A 441 11.49 1.43 9.19
C PHE A 441 12.68 2.36 9.48
N ARG A 442 12.75 2.88 10.71
CA ARG A 442 13.94 3.63 11.18
C ARG A 442 15.11 2.69 11.42
N THR A 443 15.95 2.47 10.40
CA THR A 443 17.32 1.89 10.42
C THR A 443 17.54 0.51 11.05
N LYS A 444 18.66 -0.16 10.66
CA LYS A 444 19.15 -1.45 11.23
C LYS A 444 19.20 -1.49 12.76
N GLU A 445 19.33 -0.33 13.42
CA GLU A 445 19.34 -0.22 14.89
C GLU A 445 17.98 -0.51 15.52
N SER A 446 16.85 -0.16 14.88
CA SER A 446 15.52 -0.45 15.43
C SER A 446 15.19 -1.95 15.43
N ILE A 447 15.68 -2.70 14.44
CA ILE A 447 15.47 -4.14 14.34
C ILE A 447 16.32 -4.90 15.36
N PHE A 448 17.55 -4.43 15.62
CA PHE A 448 18.36 -4.95 16.73
C PHE A 448 17.68 -4.69 18.08
N GLU A 449 17.14 -3.50 18.29
CA GLU A 449 16.40 -3.16 19.51
C GLU A 449 15.08 -3.92 19.63
N LEU A 450 14.33 -4.15 18.55
CA LEU A 450 13.11 -4.99 18.58
C LEU A 450 13.44 -6.47 18.91
N LYS A 451 14.49 -7.03 18.33
CA LYS A 451 15.01 -8.38 18.66
C LYS A 451 15.46 -8.46 20.12
N ARG A 452 16.19 -7.44 20.58
CA ARG A 452 16.67 -7.32 21.96
C ARG A 452 15.50 -7.18 22.93
N MET A 453 14.50 -6.35 22.65
CA MET A 453 13.31 -6.18 23.48
C MET A 453 12.47 -7.46 23.56
N ALA A 454 12.29 -8.19 22.46
CA ALA A 454 11.60 -9.48 22.45
C ALA A 454 12.36 -10.54 23.28
N PHE A 455 13.68 -10.62 23.12
CA PHE A 455 14.54 -11.52 23.91
C PHE A 455 14.52 -11.17 25.41
N LEU A 456 14.60 -9.89 25.75
CA LEU A 456 14.64 -9.39 27.13
C LEU A 456 13.30 -9.57 27.88
N LYS A 457 12.16 -9.78 27.20
CA LYS A 457 10.87 -10.05 27.86
C LYS A 457 10.93 -11.28 28.79
N ALA A 458 11.73 -12.28 28.45
CA ALA A 458 11.90 -13.51 29.25
C ALA A 458 12.73 -13.31 30.53
N TYR A 459 13.37 -12.15 30.71
CA TYR A 459 14.29 -11.88 31.81
C TYR A 459 13.81 -10.75 32.71
N HIS A 460 14.28 -10.75 33.95
CA HIS A 460 14.29 -9.58 34.83
C HIS A 460 15.32 -8.58 34.29
N THR A 461 14.86 -7.37 33.98
CA THR A 461 15.69 -6.30 33.41
C THR A 461 15.56 -4.98 34.14
N LYS A 462 14.71 -4.92 35.16
CA LYS A 462 14.58 -3.80 36.08
C LYS A 462 15.12 -4.22 37.43
N ASN A 463 15.72 -3.28 38.16
CA ASN A 463 16.30 -3.56 39.46
C ASN A 463 15.24 -4.22 40.38
N VAL A 464 15.61 -5.37 40.93
CA VAL A 464 14.82 -6.15 41.88
C VAL A 464 15.68 -6.29 43.12
N GLN A 465 15.15 -5.96 44.29
CA GLN A 465 15.90 -6.05 45.55
C GLN A 465 15.85 -7.46 46.16
N LEU A 466 14.75 -8.18 45.95
CA LEU A 466 14.54 -9.52 46.48
C LEU A 466 13.85 -10.40 45.44
N VAL A 467 14.35 -11.62 45.25
CA VAL A 467 13.73 -12.62 44.37
C VAL A 467 13.46 -13.92 45.11
N LYS A 468 12.32 -14.54 44.78
CA LYS A 468 11.94 -15.88 45.21
C LYS A 468 12.17 -16.88 44.08
N ILE A 469 12.90 -17.94 44.36
CA ILE A 469 13.19 -19.00 43.39
C ILE A 469 11.93 -19.84 43.17
N ILE A 470 11.57 -20.05 41.89
CA ILE A 470 10.40 -20.83 41.46
C ILE A 470 10.84 -22.18 40.92
N LYS A 471 11.96 -22.23 40.18
CA LYS A 471 12.53 -23.44 39.60
C LYS A 471 13.99 -23.55 40.01
N PRO A 472 14.48 -24.75 40.41
CA PRO A 472 15.85 -24.92 40.83
C PRO A 472 16.87 -24.39 39.81
N CYS A 473 17.87 -23.66 40.29
CA CYS A 473 18.95 -23.09 39.47
C CYS A 473 20.24 -23.00 40.29
N PHE A 474 21.39 -22.92 39.62
CA PHE A 474 22.68 -22.77 40.31
C PHE A 474 23.02 -21.29 40.51
N ILE A 475 23.75 -21.01 41.59
CA ILE A 475 24.55 -19.80 41.76
C ILE A 475 25.95 -20.07 41.18
N TYR A 476 26.50 -19.05 40.54
CA TYR A 476 27.79 -19.08 39.89
C TYR A 476 28.70 -17.97 40.42
N LYS A 477 30.00 -18.23 40.44
CA LYS A 477 31.03 -17.23 40.76
C LYS A 477 31.14 -16.15 39.67
N GLU A 478 31.03 -16.57 38.40
CA GLU A 478 31.19 -15.69 37.23
C GLU A 478 29.91 -15.64 36.39
N MET A 479 29.72 -14.55 35.63
CA MET A 479 28.51 -14.32 34.81
C MET A 479 28.33 -15.29 33.62
N ILE A 480 29.39 -16.01 33.24
CA ILE A 480 29.46 -16.86 32.05
C ILE A 480 28.77 -18.21 32.26
N PHE A 481 28.57 -18.62 33.53
CA PHE A 481 27.89 -19.84 33.94
C PHE A 481 28.56 -21.15 33.50
N GLU A 482 29.89 -21.20 33.59
CA GLU A 482 30.62 -22.43 33.33
C GLU A 482 30.39 -23.48 34.43
N LYS A 483 30.58 -24.76 34.09
CA LYS A 483 30.35 -25.86 35.04
C LYS A 483 31.26 -25.77 36.26
N ASN A 484 32.48 -25.26 36.07
CA ASN A 484 33.49 -25.14 37.12
C ASN A 484 33.21 -23.97 38.08
N ASP A 485 32.34 -23.03 37.70
CA ASP A 485 31.99 -21.86 38.51
C ASP A 485 30.75 -22.07 39.39
N ARG A 486 30.14 -23.26 39.34
CA ARG A 486 28.94 -23.58 40.13
C ARG A 486 29.30 -23.63 41.61
N LEU A 487 28.60 -22.84 42.40
CA LEU A 487 28.75 -22.82 43.86
C LEU A 487 27.74 -23.75 44.52
N SER A 488 26.47 -23.35 44.54
CA SER A 488 25.39 -24.10 45.18
C SER A 488 24.13 -24.08 44.34
N MET A 489 23.28 -25.09 44.55
CA MET A 489 21.97 -25.15 43.91
C MET A 489 20.94 -24.46 44.81
N LEU A 490 20.16 -23.56 44.21
CA LEU A 490 18.99 -22.96 44.81
C LEU A 490 17.76 -23.80 44.52
N HIS A 491 16.86 -23.83 45.49
CA HIS A 491 15.63 -24.60 45.46
C HIS A 491 14.40 -23.70 45.42
N ALA A 492 13.28 -24.26 44.96
CA ALA A 492 12.02 -23.53 44.93
C ALA A 492 11.62 -23.06 46.35
N GLY A 493 11.35 -21.76 46.46
CA GLY A 493 11.02 -21.08 47.70
C GLY A 493 12.17 -20.35 48.39
N ASP A 494 13.42 -20.54 47.95
CA ASP A 494 14.55 -19.75 48.47
C ASP A 494 14.38 -18.26 48.15
N LEU A 495 14.78 -17.40 49.08
CA LEU A 495 14.75 -15.93 48.94
C LEU A 495 16.16 -15.39 48.87
N ILE A 496 16.47 -14.65 47.81
CA ILE A 496 17.82 -14.15 47.52
C ILE A 496 17.78 -12.64 47.36
N ALA A 497 18.51 -11.91 48.21
CA ALA A 497 18.71 -10.48 48.04
C ALA A 497 19.64 -10.22 46.86
N ILE A 498 19.19 -9.33 45.97
CA ILE A 498 19.87 -8.98 44.74
C ILE A 498 20.46 -7.58 44.92
N ALA A 499 21.75 -7.45 44.65
CA ALA A 499 22.46 -6.18 44.67
C ALA A 499 22.27 -5.40 43.36
N ASP A 500 22.29 -6.10 42.23
CA ASP A 500 22.21 -5.46 40.91
C ASP A 500 21.80 -6.46 39.81
N ILE A 501 21.53 -5.95 38.61
CA ILE A 501 21.40 -6.74 37.38
C ILE A 501 22.57 -6.41 36.47
N CYS A 502 23.41 -7.41 36.21
CA CYS A 502 24.57 -7.29 35.32
C CYS A 502 24.28 -7.90 33.96
N PHE A 503 24.95 -7.41 32.91
CA PHE A 503 24.81 -7.90 31.54
C PHE A 503 26.12 -8.53 31.07
N THR A 504 26.04 -9.70 30.44
CA THR A 504 27.20 -10.30 29.77
C THR A 504 27.60 -9.49 28.52
N ASN A 505 28.78 -9.76 27.96
CA ASN A 505 29.23 -9.15 26.69
C ASN A 505 28.27 -9.42 25.51
N ARG A 506 27.39 -10.43 25.63
CA ARG A 506 26.33 -10.74 24.67
C ARG A 506 24.96 -10.15 25.05
N GLY A 507 24.92 -9.25 26.03
CA GLY A 507 23.70 -8.55 26.48
C GLY A 507 22.73 -9.40 27.29
N ILE A 508 23.16 -10.56 27.83
CA ILE A 508 22.27 -11.45 28.59
C ILE A 508 22.26 -11.02 30.07
N PRO A 509 21.09 -10.70 30.66
CA PRO A 509 21.02 -10.25 32.05
C PRO A 509 21.26 -11.39 33.05
N ARG A 510 21.85 -11.03 34.20
CA ARG A 510 22.21 -11.87 35.35
C ARG A 510 21.85 -11.12 36.62
N LEU A 511 21.26 -11.80 37.59
CA LEU A 511 21.04 -11.22 38.91
C LEU A 511 22.33 -11.38 39.71
N LYS A 512 22.86 -10.27 40.23
CA LYS A 512 24.02 -10.25 41.13
C LYS A 512 23.54 -10.27 42.56
N THR A 513 23.97 -11.23 43.35
CA THR A 513 23.64 -11.36 44.77
C THR A 513 24.46 -10.39 45.61
N GLN A 514 24.02 -10.11 46.84
CA GLN A 514 24.72 -9.20 47.77
C GLN A 514 26.15 -9.65 48.14
N ASP A 515 26.42 -10.96 48.09
CA ASP A 515 27.76 -11.54 48.28
C ASP A 515 28.57 -11.64 46.97
N GLY A 516 28.11 -11.00 45.89
CA GLY A 516 28.89 -10.82 44.65
C GLY A 516 28.79 -11.96 43.65
N ASN A 517 27.95 -12.96 43.88
CA ASN A 517 27.74 -14.10 42.98
C ASN A 517 26.60 -13.84 41.98
N PHE A 518 26.40 -14.75 41.02
CA PHE A 518 25.47 -14.57 39.92
C PHE A 518 24.48 -15.73 39.78
N LEU A 519 23.22 -15.41 39.47
CA LEU A 519 22.19 -16.38 39.08
C LEU A 519 21.37 -15.91 37.89
N THR A 520 20.65 -16.85 37.26
CA THR A 520 19.88 -16.56 36.05
C THR A 520 18.81 -15.50 36.31
N ALA A 521 18.68 -14.54 35.39
CA ALA A 521 17.62 -13.53 35.43
C ALA A 521 16.34 -14.00 34.71
N ILE A 522 16.24 -15.26 34.28
CA ILE A 522 15.05 -15.76 33.56
C ILE A 522 13.83 -15.80 34.50
N LYS A 523 12.72 -15.17 34.10
CA LYS A 523 11.48 -15.03 34.89
C LYS A 523 10.82 -16.36 35.27
N THR A 524 11.09 -17.45 34.54
CA THR A 524 10.57 -18.78 34.87
C THR A 524 11.32 -19.45 36.02
N HIS A 525 12.49 -18.94 36.40
CA HIS A 525 13.31 -19.49 37.50
C HIS A 525 13.15 -18.71 38.79
N SER A 526 12.76 -17.44 38.72
CA SER A 526 12.55 -16.60 39.89
C SER A 526 11.50 -15.52 39.64
N LYS A 527 10.85 -15.03 40.70
CA LYS A 527 9.97 -13.85 40.66
C LYS A 527 10.40 -12.80 41.69
N PRO A 528 10.17 -11.51 41.41
CA PRO A 528 10.28 -10.45 42.42
C PRO A 528 9.31 -10.73 43.57
N VAL A 529 9.72 -10.40 44.78
CA VAL A 529 8.86 -10.39 45.97
C VAL A 529 9.11 -9.12 46.79
N MET A 530 8.18 -8.81 47.71
CA MET A 530 8.31 -7.66 48.59
C MET A 530 9.46 -7.88 49.58
N ASP A 531 10.26 -6.84 49.84
CA ASP A 531 11.48 -6.92 50.63
C ASP A 531 11.24 -7.33 52.10
N ASN A 532 10.01 -7.14 52.61
CA ASN A 532 9.61 -7.56 53.95
C ASN A 532 9.53 -9.08 54.15
N GLU A 533 9.69 -9.90 53.10
CA GLU A 533 9.76 -11.36 53.21
C GLU A 533 11.12 -11.87 53.70
N LEU A 534 12.17 -11.04 53.72
CA LEU A 534 13.50 -11.38 54.21
C LEU A 534 13.87 -10.52 55.43
N PRO A 535 14.15 -11.12 56.61
CA PRO A 535 14.63 -10.35 57.76
C PRO A 535 16.08 -9.93 57.52
N HIS A 536 16.33 -8.67 57.16
CA HIS A 536 17.68 -8.15 56.87
C HIS A 536 18.64 -8.16 58.05
N LYS A 537 18.10 -8.25 59.27
CA LYS A 537 18.87 -8.28 60.51
C LYS A 537 18.20 -9.23 61.48
N ILE A 538 18.99 -10.12 62.07
CA ILE A 538 18.54 -11.08 63.09
C ILE A 538 19.37 -10.93 64.35
N THR A 539 18.79 -11.25 65.51
CA THR A 539 19.47 -11.26 66.80
C THR A 539 19.59 -12.68 67.32
N VAL A 540 20.80 -13.08 67.73
CA VAL A 540 21.06 -14.42 68.26
C VAL A 540 20.50 -14.55 69.68
N LYS A 541 19.60 -15.52 69.89
CA LYS A 541 18.96 -15.83 71.18
C LYS A 541 19.66 -16.94 71.96
N LYS A 542 20.39 -17.81 71.25
CA LYS A 542 21.11 -18.94 71.81
C LYS A 542 22.48 -19.07 71.17
N GLU A 543 23.51 -19.28 71.99
CA GLU A 543 24.88 -19.44 71.52
C GLU A 543 24.98 -20.53 70.45
N CYS A 544 25.53 -20.18 69.30
CA CYS A 544 25.65 -21.07 68.16
C CYS A 544 26.82 -20.66 67.25
N PHE A 545 27.20 -21.57 66.34
CA PHE A 545 28.21 -21.29 65.34
C PHE A 545 27.56 -20.90 64.02
N LEU A 546 28.23 -20.05 63.25
CA LEU A 546 28.04 -19.91 61.81
C LEU A 546 28.78 -21.05 61.09
N TYR A 547 28.21 -21.49 59.97
CA TYR A 547 28.71 -22.61 59.17
C TYR A 547 29.07 -22.16 57.76
N GLU A 548 30.05 -22.83 57.13
CA GLU A 548 30.38 -22.59 55.73
C GLU A 548 29.28 -23.02 54.75
N ASN A 549 28.54 -24.10 55.07
CA ASN A 549 27.47 -24.62 54.22
C ASN A 549 26.16 -24.84 55.00
N VAL A 550 25.05 -24.99 54.26
CA VAL A 550 23.69 -25.15 54.80
C VAL A 550 23.44 -26.44 55.60
N ASN A 551 24.34 -27.41 55.54
CA ASN A 551 24.17 -28.75 56.14
C ASN A 551 24.62 -28.84 57.61
N PHE A 552 25.36 -27.86 58.10
CA PHE A 552 25.73 -27.68 59.52
C PHE A 552 26.53 -28.86 60.10
N VAL A 553 27.57 -29.30 59.40
CA VAL A 553 28.50 -30.31 59.92
C VAL A 553 29.55 -29.67 60.82
N LYS A 554 30.10 -30.43 61.78
CA LYS A 554 30.92 -29.90 62.88
C LYS A 554 32.23 -29.27 62.37
N GLU A 555 32.78 -29.82 61.30
CA GLU A 555 34.03 -29.44 60.65
C GLU A 555 33.92 -28.09 59.91
N GLU A 556 32.69 -27.65 59.62
CA GLU A 556 32.39 -26.40 58.90
C GLU A 556 32.04 -25.23 59.84
N ARG A 557 32.14 -25.44 61.17
CA ARG A 557 31.97 -24.35 62.13
C ARG A 557 33.07 -23.32 61.95
N ARG A 558 32.70 -22.05 61.89
CA ARG A 558 33.66 -20.95 61.73
C ARG A 558 33.56 -19.95 62.86
N ASP A 559 32.44 -19.24 62.93
CA ASP A 559 32.33 -18.06 63.79
C ASP A 559 31.33 -18.30 64.92
N PHE A 560 31.77 -18.14 66.16
CA PHE A 560 30.94 -18.38 67.33
C PHE A 560 30.17 -17.12 67.72
N GLN A 561 28.85 -17.23 67.81
CA GLN A 561 27.96 -16.12 68.10
C GLN A 561 27.42 -16.22 69.53
N LYS A 562 27.59 -15.13 70.28
CA LYS A 562 27.04 -14.98 71.63
C LYS A 562 25.57 -14.53 71.58
N ILE A 563 24.86 -14.72 72.67
CA ILE A 563 23.51 -14.18 72.84
C ILE A 563 23.57 -12.64 72.68
N GLY A 564 22.66 -12.09 71.87
CA GLY A 564 22.61 -10.66 71.54
C GLY A 564 23.42 -10.26 70.31
N SER A 565 24.21 -11.16 69.70
CA SER A 565 24.89 -10.88 68.42
C SER A 565 23.87 -10.48 67.35
N GLN A 566 24.13 -9.39 66.65
CA GLN A 566 23.31 -8.94 65.53
C GLN A 566 23.98 -9.29 64.20
N LEU A 567 23.24 -9.96 63.32
CA LEU A 567 23.75 -10.45 62.04
C LEU A 567 22.92 -9.89 60.88
N GLU A 568 23.59 -9.39 59.85
CA GLU A 568 22.96 -9.00 58.59
C GLU A 568 22.73 -10.23 57.71
N VAL A 569 21.51 -10.41 57.22
CA VAL A 569 21.07 -11.55 56.41
C VAL A 569 20.82 -11.09 54.99
N ILE A 570 21.34 -11.87 54.03
CA ILE A 570 21.26 -11.58 52.59
C ILE A 570 20.50 -12.65 51.82
N ALA A 571 20.23 -13.81 52.43
CA ALA A 571 19.41 -14.84 51.81
C ALA A 571 18.77 -15.76 52.85
N LEU A 572 17.66 -16.38 52.46
CA LEU A 572 16.99 -17.47 53.15
C LEU A 572 17.02 -18.69 52.23
N ILE A 573 17.79 -19.69 52.62
CA ILE A 573 18.13 -20.85 51.78
C ILE A 573 17.71 -22.14 52.50
N LYS A 574 17.16 -23.10 51.76
CA LYS A 574 16.82 -24.43 52.28
C LYS A 574 17.97 -25.42 52.12
N ASP A 575 18.20 -26.24 53.14
CA ASP A 575 19.08 -27.39 53.03
C ASP A 575 18.44 -28.55 52.22
N LYS A 576 19.21 -29.62 51.99
CA LYS A 576 18.74 -30.82 51.25
C LYS A 576 17.48 -31.48 51.86
N ASN A 577 17.18 -31.20 53.13
CA ASN A 577 16.03 -31.72 53.86
C ASN A 577 14.90 -30.68 53.97
N GLY A 578 15.00 -29.54 53.25
CA GLY A 578 14.01 -28.48 53.24
C GLY A 578 14.05 -27.54 54.45
N ARG A 579 15.05 -27.64 55.32
CA ARG A 579 15.14 -26.80 56.53
C ARG A 579 15.73 -25.44 56.20
N THR A 580 15.13 -24.38 56.72
CA THR A 580 15.51 -22.99 56.44
C THR A 580 16.78 -22.56 57.18
N ARG A 581 17.67 -21.86 56.47
CA ARG A 581 18.90 -21.25 56.96
C ARG A 581 18.98 -19.80 56.50
N TYR A 582 19.46 -18.92 57.37
CA TYR A 582 19.86 -17.57 56.97
C TYR A 582 21.29 -17.59 56.47
N LYS A 583 21.54 -16.97 55.32
CA LYS A 583 22.89 -16.65 54.85
C LYS A 583 23.22 -15.25 55.30
N THR A 584 24.31 -15.12 56.05
CA THR A 584 24.79 -13.83 56.54
C THR A 584 25.62 -13.12 55.48
N LYS A 585 25.79 -11.80 55.63
CA LYS A 585 26.57 -10.96 54.69
C LYS A 585 28.03 -11.40 54.51
N ASN A 586 28.63 -12.01 55.54
CA ASN A 586 29.97 -12.60 55.47
C ASN A 586 30.01 -13.97 54.75
N GLY A 587 28.90 -14.40 54.15
CA GLY A 587 28.80 -15.62 53.35
C GLY A 587 28.52 -16.91 54.14
N LEU A 588 28.53 -16.85 55.47
CA LEU A 588 28.27 -18.00 56.34
C LEU A 588 26.77 -18.22 56.57
N PHE A 589 26.43 -19.33 57.20
CA PHE A 589 25.05 -19.75 57.42
C PHE A 589 24.73 -19.93 58.90
N ILE A 590 23.54 -19.49 59.31
CA ILE A 590 22.96 -19.68 60.65
C ILE A 590 21.54 -20.26 60.55
N THR A 591 21.13 -20.99 61.58
CA THR A 591 19.79 -21.60 61.63
C THR A 591 18.73 -20.50 61.63
N ALA A 592 17.64 -20.70 60.88
CA ALA A 592 16.48 -19.81 60.92
C ALA A 592 15.43 -20.25 61.97
N HIS A 593 15.82 -21.13 62.90
CA HIS A 593 14.94 -21.62 63.94
C HIS A 593 14.74 -20.55 65.03
N PHE A 594 13.49 -20.29 65.40
CA PHE A 594 13.10 -19.22 66.33
C PHE A 594 13.72 -19.35 67.73
N ASP A 595 14.09 -20.57 68.16
CA ASP A 595 14.82 -20.78 69.42
C ASP A 595 16.24 -20.19 69.43
N PHE A 596 16.82 -19.98 68.24
CA PHE A 596 18.22 -19.56 68.10
C PHE A 596 18.36 -18.12 67.64
N VAL A 597 17.38 -17.60 66.90
CA VAL A 597 17.41 -16.25 66.32
C VAL A 597 16.01 -15.64 66.29
N GLU A 598 15.90 -14.33 66.45
CA GLU A 598 14.69 -13.52 66.20
C GLU A 598 14.91 -12.42 65.18
#